data_AF-A0A852FXI5-F1
#
_entry.id   AF-A0A852FXI5-F1
#
_cell.length_a   1.000
_cell.length_b   1.000
_cell.length_c   1.000
_cell.angle_alpha   90.00
_cell.angle_beta   90.00
_cell.angle_gamma   90.00
#
_symmetry.space_group_name_H-M   'P 1'
#
loop_
_entity.id
_entity.type
_entity.pdbx_description
1 polymer ?
#
loop_
_entity_poly.entity_id
_entity_poly.type
_entity_poly.pdbx_seq_one_letter_code
_entity_poly.pdbx_strand_id
1 'polypeptide(L)'
;GFRVTFPLRTNYMFARLRGPVRSPLGAVSVCLWLRPGGAPSLGTPFSYAAPGQPNELVLLAWGGRPLELLVDDQAAALSLSPAPGRWQHLCVTWAASGGTWRSFQDGIPRGRGEGLAPGHPLRPHGVLVLGQEQVR
;
A
#
# COMPACT_ATOMS: atom_id res chain seq x y z
N GLY A 1 15.95 12.99 10.70
CA GLY A 1 14.83 12.30 10.04
C GLY A 1 13.56 12.53 10.82
N PHE A 2 12.41 12.66 10.14
CA PHE A 2 11.10 12.82 10.79
C PHE A 2 10.29 11.52 10.70
N ARG A 3 9.28 11.37 11.55
CA ARG A 3 8.30 10.27 11.49
C ARG A 3 6.89 10.82 11.63
N VAL A 4 5.92 10.15 11.02
CA VAL A 4 4.49 10.41 11.23
C VAL A 4 3.95 9.32 12.15
N THR A 5 3.08 9.69 13.09
CA THR A 5 2.50 8.74 14.06
C THR A 5 0.99 8.87 14.05
N PHE A 6 0.32 7.72 13.93
CA PHE A 6 -1.14 7.60 14.02
C PHE A 6 -1.46 6.86 15.33
N PRO A 7 -1.65 7.58 16.46
CA PRO A 7 -1.71 6.97 17.79
C PRO A 7 -3.02 6.22 18.06
N LEU A 8 -4.08 6.57 17.34
CA LEU A 8 -5.42 6.04 17.51
C LEU A 8 -6.01 5.69 16.15
N ARG A 9 -6.88 4.67 16.14
CA ARG A 9 -7.73 4.39 14.98
C ARG A 9 -8.81 5.46 14.90
N THR A 10 -8.81 6.22 13.81
CA THR A 10 -9.81 7.25 13.52
C THR A 10 -10.16 7.19 12.03
N ASN A 11 -11.13 7.98 11.60
CA ASN A 11 -11.48 8.18 10.19
C ASN A 11 -11.01 9.55 9.64
N TYR A 12 -10.26 10.34 10.43
CA TYR A 12 -9.86 11.70 10.06
C TYR A 12 -8.35 11.97 10.17
N MET A 13 -7.56 11.14 10.87
CA MET A 13 -6.10 11.29 10.88
C MET A 13 -5.49 10.60 9.66
N PHE A 14 -4.90 11.39 8.76
CA PHE A 14 -4.13 10.92 7.61
C PHE A 14 -3.04 11.93 7.26
N ALA A 15 -2.04 11.48 6.51
CA ALA A 15 -1.08 12.38 5.87
C ALA A 15 -1.25 12.31 4.35
N ARG A 16 -1.52 13.45 3.71
CA ARG A 16 -1.58 13.55 2.24
C ARG A 16 -0.20 13.90 1.70
N LEU A 17 0.31 13.08 0.78
CA LEU A 17 1.55 13.39 0.07
C LEU A 17 1.29 14.46 -0.99
N ARG A 18 2.21 15.42 -1.09
CA ARG A 18 2.19 16.47 -2.11
C ARG A 18 2.98 16.02 -3.33
N GLY A 19 2.44 16.28 -4.51
CA GLY A 19 3.06 15.89 -5.78
C GLY A 19 2.15 14.94 -6.55
N PRO A 20 1.54 15.39 -7.66
CA PRO A 20 0.68 14.54 -8.45
C PRO A 20 1.50 13.54 -9.26
N VAL A 21 1.03 12.30 -9.35
CA VAL A 21 1.38 11.40 -10.45
C VAL A 21 0.82 12.03 -11.72
N ARG A 22 1.66 12.58 -12.60
CA ARG A 22 1.20 13.41 -13.75
C ARG A 22 0.91 12.61 -15.02
N SER A 23 1.40 11.38 -15.09
CA SER A 23 1.25 10.49 -16.24
C SER A 23 0.91 9.08 -15.75
N PRO A 24 0.22 8.26 -16.55
CA PRO A 24 -0.02 6.87 -16.17
C PRO A 24 1.28 6.12 -15.86
N LEU A 25 1.26 5.24 -14.85
CA LEU A 25 2.43 4.46 -14.44
C LEU A 25 2.27 3.00 -14.84
N GLY A 26 3.14 2.50 -15.71
CA GLY A 26 3.18 1.07 -16.07
C GLY A 26 3.84 0.19 -15.00
N ALA A 27 4.55 0.79 -14.04
CA ALA A 27 5.14 0.09 -12.90
C ALA A 27 5.37 1.06 -11.74
N VAL A 28 5.41 0.52 -10.52
CA VAL A 28 5.66 1.28 -9.30
C VAL A 28 6.45 0.46 -8.29
N SER A 29 7.21 1.15 -7.45
CA SER A 29 7.84 0.60 -6.24
C SER A 29 7.51 1.52 -5.08
N VAL A 30 6.91 0.98 -4.03
CA VAL A 30 6.56 1.72 -2.81
C VAL A 30 7.30 1.09 -1.64
N CYS A 31 8.08 1.88 -0.93
CA CYS A 31 8.82 1.47 0.25
C CYS A 31 8.50 2.39 1.42
N LEU A 32 8.34 1.81 2.60
CA LEU A 32 8.14 2.56 3.83
C LEU A 32 8.77 1.85 5.02
N TRP A 33 9.32 2.64 5.94
CA TRP A 33 9.57 2.21 7.30
C TRP A 33 8.29 2.35 8.10
N LEU A 34 7.89 1.29 8.79
CA LEU A 34 6.75 1.31 9.69
C LEU A 34 7.07 0.61 11.01
N ARG A 35 6.33 1.01 12.05
CA ARG A 35 6.37 0.39 13.38
C ARG A 35 4.93 0.14 13.82
N PRO A 36 4.39 -1.07 13.63
CA PRO A 36 3.01 -1.36 13.99
C PRO A 36 2.80 -1.15 15.50
N GLY A 37 1.63 -0.62 15.86
CA GLY A 37 1.18 -0.59 17.26
C GLY A 37 0.69 -1.95 17.74
N GLY A 38 0.13 -2.00 18.95
CA GLY A 38 -0.49 -3.23 19.50
C GLY A 38 -1.90 -3.52 18.96
N ALA A 39 -2.34 -2.84 17.90
CA ALA A 39 -3.67 -3.05 17.33
C ALA A 39 -3.74 -4.43 16.62
N PRO A 40 -4.93 -5.07 16.56
CA PRO A 40 -5.10 -6.38 15.92
C PRO A 40 -4.75 -6.43 14.43
N SER A 41 -4.72 -5.28 13.75
CA SER A 41 -4.30 -5.18 12.35
C SER A 41 -3.50 -3.90 12.11
N LEU A 42 -2.63 -3.94 11.09
CA LEU A 42 -1.82 -2.79 10.67
C LEU A 42 -2.68 -1.62 10.16
N GLY A 43 -3.90 -1.90 9.69
CA GLY A 43 -4.74 -0.92 9.00
C GLY A 43 -4.23 -0.69 7.58
N THR A 44 -4.30 0.55 7.12
CA THR A 44 -3.93 0.94 5.74
C THR A 44 -2.71 1.85 5.78
N PRO A 45 -1.48 1.30 5.68
CA PRO A 45 -0.27 2.11 5.63
C PRO A 45 -0.30 3.19 4.55
N PHE A 46 -0.78 2.85 3.34
CA PHE A 46 -0.96 3.82 2.27
C PHE A 46 -2.15 3.45 1.37
N SER A 47 -2.74 4.48 0.78
CA SER A 47 -3.79 4.37 -0.24
C SER A 47 -3.55 5.44 -1.30
N TYR A 48 -3.62 5.05 -2.57
CA TYR A 48 -3.66 5.94 -3.72
C TYR A 48 -5.02 5.76 -4.39
N ALA A 49 -5.81 6.84 -4.41
CA ALA A 49 -7.08 6.89 -5.11
C ALA A 49 -6.95 7.75 -6.36
N ALA A 50 -7.40 7.25 -7.50
CA ALA A 50 -7.46 7.98 -8.75
C ALA A 50 -8.90 8.39 -9.10
N PRO A 51 -9.11 9.34 -10.02
CA PRO A 51 -10.45 9.68 -10.49
C PRO A 51 -11.20 8.44 -10.96
N GLY A 52 -12.35 8.17 -10.34
CA GLY A 52 -13.18 7.01 -10.67
C GLY A 52 -12.80 5.70 -9.97
N GLN A 53 -11.61 5.59 -9.36
CA GLN A 53 -11.11 4.37 -8.73
C GLN A 53 -10.47 4.67 -7.35
N PRO A 54 -11.22 4.47 -6.24
CA PRO A 54 -10.71 4.70 -4.88
C PRO A 54 -9.52 3.80 -4.50
N ASN A 55 -9.49 2.58 -5.04
CA ASN A 55 -8.51 1.55 -4.73
C ASN A 55 -7.53 1.33 -5.89
N GLU A 56 -6.99 2.43 -6.43
CA GLU A 56 -6.06 2.39 -7.56
C GLU A 56 -4.77 1.65 -7.19
N LEU A 57 -4.22 1.93 -6.00
CA LEU A 57 -3.10 1.21 -5.41
C LEU A 57 -3.16 1.32 -3.87
N VAL A 58 -3.36 0.21 -3.17
CA VAL A 58 -3.55 0.22 -1.70
C VAL A 58 -2.75 -0.89 -1.04
N LEU A 59 -2.15 -0.61 0.11
CA LEU A 59 -1.61 -1.63 1.00
C LEU A 59 -2.42 -1.62 2.30
N LEU A 60 -3.08 -2.72 2.63
CA LEU A 60 -3.98 -2.78 3.78
C LEU A 60 -4.01 -4.14 4.47
N ALA A 61 -4.27 -4.14 5.77
CA ALA A 61 -4.59 -5.33 6.57
C ALA A 61 -5.79 -5.03 7.47
N TRP A 62 -6.86 -5.81 7.30
CA TRP A 62 -8.10 -5.67 8.06
C TRP A 62 -8.63 -7.03 8.53
N GLY A 63 -9.28 -7.06 9.70
CA GLY A 63 -10.10 -8.19 10.12
C GLY A 63 -9.37 -9.54 10.23
N GLY A 64 -8.10 -9.54 10.69
CA GLY A 64 -7.30 -10.77 10.82
C GLY A 64 -6.82 -11.38 9.49
N ARG A 65 -7.09 -10.71 8.35
CA ARG A 65 -6.58 -11.10 7.04
C ARG A 65 -5.08 -10.80 6.92
N PRO A 66 -4.35 -11.51 6.04
CA PRO A 66 -2.99 -11.14 5.69
C PRO A 66 -2.93 -9.70 5.16
N LEU A 67 -1.72 -9.12 5.14
CA LEU A 67 -1.49 -7.86 4.46
C LEU A 67 -1.74 -8.05 2.96
N GLU A 68 -2.50 -7.18 2.32
CA GLU A 68 -2.89 -7.27 0.92
C GLU A 68 -2.40 -6.06 0.14
N LEU A 69 -1.94 -6.31 -1.10
CA LEU A 69 -1.73 -5.28 -2.11
C LEU A 69 -2.94 -5.27 -3.04
N LEU A 70 -3.60 -4.13 -3.15
CA LEU A 70 -4.65 -3.90 -4.12
C LEU A 70 -4.12 -3.06 -5.29
N VAL A 71 -4.55 -3.43 -6.50
CA VAL A 71 -4.39 -2.65 -7.72
C VAL A 71 -5.67 -2.73 -8.53
N ASP A 72 -6.30 -1.58 -8.81
CA ASP A 72 -7.58 -1.49 -9.51
C ASP A 72 -8.65 -2.44 -8.93
N ASP A 73 -8.86 -2.37 -7.60
CA ASP A 73 -9.75 -3.25 -6.79
C ASP A 73 -9.41 -4.76 -6.79
N GLN A 74 -8.42 -5.22 -7.55
CA GLN A 74 -7.94 -6.60 -7.47
C GLN A 74 -6.94 -6.72 -6.32
N ALA A 75 -6.99 -7.83 -5.58
CA ALA A 75 -6.17 -8.02 -4.39
C ALA A 75 -5.21 -9.22 -4.52
N ALA A 76 -3.99 -9.04 -4.01
CA ALA A 76 -3.04 -10.12 -3.77
C ALA A 76 -2.63 -10.16 -2.30
N ALA A 77 -2.78 -11.33 -1.66
CA ALA A 77 -2.28 -11.55 -0.32
C ALA A 77 -0.76 -11.59 -0.31
N LEU A 78 -0.15 -10.83 0.60
CA LEU A 78 1.29 -10.74 0.78
C LEU A 78 1.72 -11.60 1.96
N SER A 79 2.80 -12.37 1.78
CA SER A 79 3.47 -13.10 2.86
C SER A 79 4.36 -12.16 3.72
N LEU A 80 3.79 -11.04 4.17
CA LEU A 80 4.43 -10.07 5.05
C LEU A 80 3.81 -10.14 6.45
N SER A 81 4.66 -10.14 7.48
CA SER A 81 4.25 -10.24 8.87
C SER A 81 5.01 -9.21 9.72
N PRO A 82 4.66 -7.91 9.61
CA PRO A 82 5.29 -6.89 10.43
C PRO A 82 4.89 -7.07 11.90
N ALA A 83 5.89 -7.18 12.77
CA ALA A 83 5.78 -7.38 14.20
C ALA A 83 5.49 -6.06 14.93
N PRO A 84 4.53 -6.05 15.88
CA PRO A 84 4.26 -4.90 16.74
C PRO A 84 5.51 -4.39 17.46
N GLY A 85 5.60 -3.07 17.62
CA GLY A 85 6.63 -2.41 18.42
C GLY A 85 8.03 -2.41 17.80
N ARG A 86 8.24 -3.00 16.61
CA ARG A 86 9.54 -3.01 15.90
C ARG A 86 9.48 -2.19 14.62
N TRP A 87 10.54 -1.43 14.35
CA TRP A 87 10.71 -0.80 13.04
C TRP A 87 11.05 -1.86 12.02
N GLN A 88 10.33 -1.84 10.90
CA GLN A 88 10.54 -2.74 9.78
C GLN A 88 10.39 -1.98 8.48
N HIS A 89 11.21 -2.36 7.50
CA HIS A 89 11.19 -1.78 6.17
C HIS A 89 10.39 -2.68 5.24
N LEU A 90 9.25 -2.20 4.74
CA LEU A 90 8.44 -2.92 3.77
C LEU A 90 8.59 -2.28 2.40
N CYS A 91 8.75 -3.10 1.36
CA CYS A 91 8.61 -2.66 -0.02
C CYS A 91 7.65 -3.58 -0.77
N VAL A 92 6.86 -2.98 -1.66
CA VAL A 92 6.09 -3.68 -2.68
C VAL A 92 6.41 -3.09 -4.04
N THR A 93 6.50 -3.95 -5.05
CA THR A 93 6.62 -3.55 -6.44
C THR A 93 5.47 -4.13 -7.22
N TRP A 94 4.98 -3.41 -8.21
CA TRP A 94 3.99 -3.93 -9.15
C TRP A 94 4.26 -3.38 -10.55
N ALA A 95 3.98 -4.17 -11.58
CA ALA A 95 4.04 -3.75 -12.97
C ALA A 95 2.82 -4.26 -13.76
N ALA A 96 2.28 -3.37 -14.60
CA ALA A 96 1.19 -3.67 -15.52
C ALA A 96 1.53 -4.84 -16.45
N SER A 97 2.81 -4.98 -16.83
CA SER A 97 3.29 -6.14 -17.59
C SER A 97 3.07 -7.42 -16.78
N GLY A 98 2.11 -8.24 -17.23
CA GLY A 98 1.70 -9.48 -16.58
C GLY A 98 1.03 -9.31 -15.21
N GLY A 99 0.80 -8.08 -14.73
CA GLY A 99 0.33 -7.84 -13.36
C GLY A 99 1.31 -8.39 -12.31
N THR A 100 2.61 -8.32 -12.61
CA THR A 100 3.68 -8.89 -11.78
C THR A 100 3.86 -8.06 -10.52
N TRP A 101 4.00 -8.72 -9.37
CA TRP A 101 4.28 -8.05 -8.10
C TRP A 101 5.34 -8.78 -7.28
N ARG A 102 6.00 -8.04 -6.40
CA ARG A 102 6.97 -8.57 -5.42
C ARG A 102 6.81 -7.84 -4.10
N SER A 103 7.11 -8.53 -3.01
CA SER A 103 7.12 -7.96 -1.66
C SER A 103 8.43 -8.26 -0.94
N PHE A 104 8.87 -7.31 -0.12
CA PHE A 104 10.12 -7.36 0.61
C PHE A 104 9.89 -6.89 2.05
N GLN A 105 10.57 -7.53 2.99
CA GLN A 105 10.61 -7.14 4.40
C GLN A 105 12.05 -7.12 4.87
N ASP A 106 12.49 -5.97 5.36
CA ASP A 106 13.85 -5.71 5.83
C ASP A 106 14.91 -6.04 4.76
N GLY A 107 14.59 -5.70 3.50
CA GLY A 107 15.45 -5.96 2.33
C GLY A 107 15.39 -7.40 1.79
N ILE A 108 14.69 -8.30 2.48
CA ILE A 108 14.60 -9.72 2.11
C ILE A 108 13.33 -9.94 1.27
N PRO A 109 13.42 -10.55 0.07
CA PRO A 109 12.24 -10.95 -0.70
C PRO A 109 11.35 -11.91 0.10
N ARG A 110 10.04 -11.64 0.16
CA ARG A 110 9.06 -12.44 0.92
C ARG A 110 7.95 -13.02 0.06
N GLY A 111 7.65 -12.40 -1.07
CA GLY A 111 6.58 -12.88 -1.96
C GLY A 111 6.74 -12.35 -3.37
N ARG A 112 6.15 -13.06 -4.31
CA ARG A 112 6.01 -12.66 -5.70
C ARG A 112 4.75 -13.28 -6.29
N GLY A 113 4.21 -12.67 -7.33
CA GLY A 113 3.11 -13.22 -8.10
C GLY A 113 2.87 -12.45 -9.38
N GLU A 114 1.84 -12.86 -10.11
CA GLU A 114 1.43 -12.32 -11.40
C GLU A 114 -0.10 -12.26 -11.45
N GLY A 115 -0.66 -11.66 -12.50
CA GLY A 115 -2.11 -11.59 -12.72
C GLY A 115 -2.85 -10.58 -11.84
N LEU A 116 -2.14 -9.72 -11.11
CA LEU A 116 -2.74 -8.61 -10.37
C LEU A 116 -2.95 -7.41 -11.30
N ALA A 117 -4.17 -7.16 -11.76
CA ALA A 117 -4.51 -6.08 -12.71
C ALA A 117 -3.60 -6.01 -13.96
N PRO A 118 -3.43 -7.12 -14.72
CA PRO A 118 -2.53 -7.15 -15.87
C PRO A 118 -2.98 -6.17 -16.96
N GLY A 119 -2.02 -5.45 -17.55
CA GLY A 119 -2.24 -4.50 -18.63
C GLY A 119 -2.84 -3.15 -18.20
N HIS A 120 -3.19 -2.98 -16.93
CA HIS A 120 -3.71 -1.73 -16.38
C HIS A 120 -2.56 -0.78 -16.04
N PRO A 121 -2.41 0.42 -16.61
CA PRO A 121 -1.47 1.41 -16.09
C PRO A 121 -2.13 2.19 -14.95
N LEU A 122 -1.40 2.46 -13.85
CA LEU A 122 -1.96 3.25 -12.75
C LEU A 122 -2.38 4.62 -13.25
N ARG A 123 -3.62 5.01 -12.96
CA ARG A 123 -4.23 6.26 -13.39
C ARG A 123 -3.49 7.46 -12.79
N PRO A 124 -3.26 8.55 -13.56
CA PRO A 124 -2.65 9.77 -13.03
C PRO A 124 -3.63 10.61 -12.21
N HIS A 125 -3.11 11.69 -11.66
CA HIS A 125 -3.85 12.75 -10.94
C HIS A 125 -4.59 12.27 -9.68
N GLY A 126 -4.21 11.12 -9.15
CA GLY A 126 -4.74 10.62 -7.89
C GLY A 126 -4.15 11.30 -6.66
N VAL A 127 -4.68 10.91 -5.51
CA VAL A 127 -4.29 11.39 -4.19
C VAL A 127 -3.70 10.22 -3.42
N LEU A 128 -2.43 10.36 -3.01
CA LEU A 128 -1.75 9.41 -2.13
C LEU A 128 -1.86 9.88 -0.68
N VAL A 129 -2.38 9.02 0.19
CA VAL A 129 -2.48 9.24 1.63
C VAL A 129 -1.78 8.12 2.40
N LEU A 130 -1.36 8.44 3.63
CA LEU A 130 -0.88 7.48 4.63
C LEU A 130 -1.86 7.39 5.78
N GLY A 131 -2.03 6.17 6.31
CA GLY A 131 -2.79 5.90 7.53
C GLY A 131 -4.31 5.74 7.35
N GLN A 132 -4.82 5.82 6.12
CA GLN A 132 -6.24 5.63 5.80
C GLN A 132 -6.43 4.93 4.46
N GLU A 133 -7.55 4.23 4.36
CA GLU A 133 -8.13 3.78 3.09
C GLU A 133 -9.10 4.86 2.58
N GLN A 134 -9.15 5.06 1.27
CA GLN A 134 -9.92 6.14 0.65
C GLN A 134 -11.23 5.60 0.10
N VAL A 135 -12.26 5.58 0.93
CA VAL A 135 -13.63 5.31 0.46
C VAL A 135 -14.22 6.53 -0.25
N ARG A 136 -15.13 6.29 -1.20
CA ARG A 136 -15.98 7.34 -1.77
C ARG A 136 -16.90 7.96 -0.71
#